data_AF-A0A258LJQ1-F1
#
_entry.id   AF-A0A258LJQ1-F1
#
_cell.length_a   1.000
_cell.length_b   1.000
_cell.length_c   1.000
_cell.angle_alpha   90.00
_cell.angle_beta   90.00
_cell.angle_gamma   90.00
#
_symmetry.space_group_name_H-M   'P 1'
#
loop_
_entity.id
_entity.type
_entity.pdbx_description
1 polymer ?
#
loop_
_entity_poly.entity_id
_entity_poly.type
_entity_poly.pdbx_seq_one_letter_code
_entity_poly.pdbx_strand_id
1 'polypeptide(L)'
;MTAEEIVSVIGYRKATKLFLNCGGQNVHIPKRPKAEHAIVRLIGMDSAQKLSDAYAGELLFIPRMNRIIEDFYEAEQIPKKKRATRRYPLNEQQKRMFD
;
A
#
# COMPACT_ATOMS: atom_id res chain seq x y z
N MET A 1 9.62 8.20 6.64
CA MET A 1 9.93 7.38 5.47
C MET A 1 8.82 7.49 4.44
N THR A 2 9.15 7.85 3.20
CA THR A 2 8.20 8.01 2.10
C THR A 2 8.03 6.71 1.32
N ALA A 3 7.00 6.64 0.48
CA ALA A 3 6.81 5.51 -0.42
C ALA A 3 7.97 5.36 -1.43
N GLU A 4 8.56 6.47 -1.86
CA GLU A 4 9.69 6.51 -2.80
C GLU A 4 10.94 5.87 -2.20
N GLU A 5 11.23 6.15 -0.93
CA GLU A 5 12.34 5.52 -0.21
C GLU A 5 12.16 4.00 -0.14
N ILE A 6 10.96 3.51 0.21
CA ILE A 6 10.68 2.07 0.21
C ILE A 6 10.89 1.47 -1.18
N VAL A 7 10.37 2.13 -2.22
CA VAL A 7 10.52 1.68 -3.62
C VAL A 7 11.99 1.65 -4.04
N SER A 8 12.81 2.62 -3.63
CA SER A 8 14.24 2.64 -3.94
C SER A 8 15.01 1.48 -3.31
N VAL A 9 14.60 1.03 -2.12
CA VAL A 9 15.29 -0.04 -1.39
C VAL A 9 14.92 -1.43 -1.94
N ILE A 10 13.63 -1.72 -2.12
CA ILE A 10 13.17 -3.08 -2.48
C ILE A 10 12.63 -3.22 -3.90
N GLY A 11 12.55 -2.11 -4.65
CA GLY A 11 12.01 -2.07 -5.99
C GLY A 11 10.48 -2.02 -6.02
N TYR A 12 9.97 -1.46 -7.12
CA TYR A 12 8.54 -1.17 -7.32
C TYR A 12 7.62 -2.36 -7.02
N ARG A 13 7.83 -3.51 -7.65
CA ARG A 13 6.93 -4.68 -7.51
C ARG A 13 6.81 -5.19 -6.08
N LYS A 14 7.89 -5.15 -5.30
CA LYS A 14 7.92 -5.63 -3.92
C LYS A 14 7.32 -4.60 -2.98
N ALA A 15 7.64 -3.32 -3.18
CA ALA A 15 7.03 -2.21 -2.49
C ALA A 15 5.50 -2.18 -2.69
N THR A 16 5.00 -2.36 -3.91
CA THR A 16 3.57 -2.48 -4.20
C THR A 16 2.91 -3.59 -3.37
N LYS A 17 3.52 -4.78 -3.27
CA LYS A 17 3.00 -5.86 -2.43
C LYS A 17 2.96 -5.45 -0.95
N LEU A 18 3.99 -4.78 -0.47
CA LEU A 18 4.05 -4.28 0.89
C LEU A 18 2.94 -3.25 1.17
N PHE A 19 2.75 -2.27 0.28
CA PHE A 19 1.70 -1.24 0.42
C PHE A 19 0.28 -1.82 0.40
N LEU A 20 0.03 -2.82 -0.46
CA LEU A 20 -1.28 -3.45 -0.56
C LEU A 20 -1.64 -4.28 0.67
N ASN A 21 -0.66 -4.94 1.30
CA ASN A 21 -0.91 -5.87 2.41
C ASN A 21 -0.73 -5.22 3.79
N CYS A 22 0.12 -4.20 3.91
CA CYS A 22 0.50 -3.59 5.18
C CYS A 22 0.23 -2.08 5.24
N GLY A 23 -0.37 -1.50 4.20
CA GLY A 23 -0.61 -0.06 4.13
C GLY A 23 -1.44 0.48 5.30
N GLY A 24 -0.96 1.56 5.91
CA GLY A 24 -1.54 2.21 7.07
C GLY A 24 -1.18 1.58 8.41
N GLN A 25 -0.16 0.71 8.45
CA GLN A 25 0.28 0.01 9.66
C GLN A 25 1.77 0.23 9.92
N ASN A 26 2.15 0.11 11.20
CA ASN A 26 3.54 0.00 11.60
C ASN A 26 3.97 -1.47 11.50
N VAL A 27 4.92 -1.75 10.62
CA VAL A 27 5.46 -3.10 10.40
C VAL A 27 6.82 -3.19 11.07
N HIS A 28 6.99 -4.18 11.94
CA HIS A 28 8.29 -4.47 12.53
C HIS A 28 9.25 -5.05 11.49
N ILE A 29 10.39 -4.39 11.31
CA ILE A 29 11.46 -4.85 10.42
C ILE A 29 12.52 -5.61 11.25
N PRO A 30 12.59 -6.95 11.11
CA PRO A 30 13.51 -7.74 11.92
C PRO A 30 14.96 -7.41 11.57
N LYS A 31 15.84 -7.21 12.56
CA LYS A 31 17.28 -7.00 12.33
C LYS A 31 17.94 -8.16 11.56
N ARG A 32 17.45 -9.38 11.76
CA ARG A 32 17.90 -10.60 11.08
C ARG A 32 16.67 -11.35 10.55
N PRO A 33 16.24 -11.07 9.32
CA PRO A 33 15.04 -11.69 8.75
C PRO A 33 15.23 -13.21 8.63
N LYS A 34 14.21 -13.96 9.06
CA LYS A 34 14.14 -15.43 8.90
C LYS A 34 13.09 -15.77 7.85
N ALA A 35 13.27 -16.89 7.14
CA ALA A 35 12.38 -17.33 6.07
C ALA A 35 10.90 -17.44 6.49
N GLU A 36 10.65 -17.72 7.77
CA GLU A 36 9.30 -17.84 8.35
C GLU A 36 8.62 -16.50 8.61
N HIS A 37 9.38 -15.40 8.69
CA HIS A 37 8.83 -14.10 9.06
C HIS A 37 7.84 -13.59 7.99
N ALA A 38 6.72 -13.01 8.43
CA ALA A 38 5.64 -12.58 7.53
C ALA A 38 6.13 -11.65 6.41
N ILE A 39 7.00 -10.69 6.74
CA ILE A 39 7.59 -9.78 5.74
C ILE A 39 8.43 -10.53 4.69
N VAL A 40 9.20 -11.54 5.11
CA VAL A 40 10.04 -12.33 4.20
C VAL A 40 9.17 -13.14 3.24
N ARG A 41 8.05 -13.70 3.73
CA ARG A 41 7.08 -14.40 2.86
C ARG A 41 6.42 -13.45 1.87
N LEU A 42 6.21 -12.20 2.25
CA LEU A 42 5.52 -11.21 1.41
C LEU A 42 6.42 -10.66 0.29
N ILE A 43 7.62 -10.22 0.62
CA ILE A 43 8.52 -9.52 -0.32
C ILE A 43 9.74 -10.36 -0.74
N GLY A 44 9.99 -11.49 -0.09
CA GLY A 44 11.16 -12.34 -0.32
C GLY A 44 12.33 -12.00 0.60
N MET A 45 13.27 -12.94 0.75
CA MET A 45 14.40 -12.81 1.67
C MET A 45 15.29 -11.62 1.30
N ASP A 46 15.69 -11.49 0.04
CA ASP A 46 16.60 -10.42 -0.39
C ASP A 46 16.02 -9.03 -0.12
N SER A 47 14.73 -8.83 -0.40
CA SER A 47 14.06 -7.54 -0.16
C SER A 47 13.88 -7.27 1.33
N ALA A 48 13.57 -8.30 2.12
CA ALA A 48 13.51 -8.16 3.57
C ALA A 48 14.88 -7.83 4.16
N GLN A 49 15.95 -8.45 3.67
CA GLN A 49 17.32 -8.15 4.09
C GLN A 49 17.69 -6.70 3.77
N LYS A 50 17.36 -6.21 2.57
CA LYS A 50 17.58 -4.79 2.22
C LYS A 50 16.83 -3.82 3.15
N LEU A 51 15.58 -4.13 3.52
CA LEU A 51 14.86 -3.33 4.50
C LEU A 51 15.50 -3.41 5.88
N SER A 52 15.95 -4.59 6.30
CA SER A 52 16.66 -4.79 7.55
C SER A 52 17.95 -3.99 7.58
N ASP A 53 18.74 -3.98 6.51
CA ASP A 53 20.00 -3.24 6.46
C ASP A 53 19.77 -1.72 6.54
N ALA A 54 18.68 -1.24 5.94
CA ALA A 54 18.34 0.18 5.94
C ALA A 54 17.62 0.66 7.21
N TYR A 55 16.83 -0.21 7.88
CA TYR A 55 15.88 0.19 8.94
C TYR A 55 15.85 -0.77 10.15
N ALA A 56 16.94 -1.51 10.38
CA ALA A 56 17.00 -2.59 11.36
C ALA A 56 16.53 -2.18 12.77
N GLY A 57 15.47 -2.85 13.25
CA GLY A 57 15.04 -2.76 14.65
C GLY A 57 14.07 -1.62 14.95
N GLU A 58 13.53 -0.99 13.93
CA GLU A 58 12.48 0.02 14.05
C GLU A 58 11.11 -0.48 13.58
N LEU A 59 10.07 0.17 14.07
CA LEU A 59 8.72 0.05 13.53
C LEU A 59 8.62 0.95 12.30
N LEU A 60 8.54 0.34 11.13
CA LEU A 60 8.42 1.06 9.88
C LEU A 60 6.95 1.29 9.53
N PHE A 61 6.53 2.57 9.48
CA PHE A 61 5.21 2.91 8.97
C PHE A 61 5.14 2.67 7.46
N ILE A 62 4.17 1.87 7.02
CA ILE A 62 3.91 1.60 5.61
C ILE A 62 2.76 2.50 5.14
N PRO A 63 2.97 3.42 4.17
CA PRO A 63 1.91 4.27 3.67
C PRO A 63 0.82 3.48 2.95
N ARG A 64 -0.42 3.96 3.01
CA ARG A 64 -1.54 3.36 2.25
C ARG A 64 -1.40 3.67 0.77
N MET A 65 -1.72 2.69 -0.07
CA MET A 65 -1.64 2.86 -1.52
C MET A 65 -2.46 4.06 -2.04
N ASN A 66 -3.64 4.32 -1.49
CA ASN A 66 -4.45 5.48 -1.91
C ASN A 66 -3.73 6.80 -1.63
N ARG A 67 -2.98 6.89 -0.51
CA ARG A 67 -2.20 8.07 -0.18
C ARG A 67 -1.04 8.26 -1.15
N ILE A 68 -0.33 7.18 -1.48
CA ILE A 68 0.75 7.20 -2.48
C ILE A 68 0.24 7.69 -3.83
N ILE A 69 -0.93 7.22 -4.24
CA ILE A 69 -1.59 7.67 -5.48
C ILE A 69 -1.95 9.16 -5.36
N GLU A 70 -2.58 9.59 -4.28
CA GLU A 70 -2.92 11.00 -4.07
C GLU A 70 -1.68 11.91 -4.14
N ASP A 71 -0.61 11.55 -3.45
CA ASP A 71 0.66 12.30 -3.43
C ASP A 71 1.26 12.40 -4.86
N PHE A 72 1.21 11.32 -5.66
CA PHE A 72 1.67 11.33 -7.05
C PHE A 72 0.86 12.30 -7.92
N TYR A 73 -0.47 12.25 -7.85
CA TYR A 73 -1.32 13.15 -8.65
C TYR A 73 -1.12 14.62 -8.24
N GLU A 74 -0.92 14.88 -6.95
CA GLU A 74 -0.63 16.22 -6.43
C GLU A 74 0.73 16.73 -6.93
N ALA A 75 1.78 15.91 -6.88
CA ALA A 75 3.11 16.27 -7.38
C ALA A 75 3.11 16.59 -8.88
N GLU A 76 2.38 15.80 -9.67
CA GLU A 76 2.27 15.98 -11.14
C GLU A 76 1.21 17.02 -11.54
N GLN A 77 0.56 17.69 -10.57
CA GLN A 77 -0.54 18.63 -10.80
C GLN A 77 -1.66 18.06 -11.67
N ILE A 78 -1.87 16.73 -11.59
CA ILE A 78 -2.89 16.05 -12.37
C ILE A 78 -4.24 16.26 -11.69
N PRO A 79 -5.23 16.86 -12.36
CA PRO A 79 -6.53 17.12 -11.75
C PRO A 79 -7.22 15.81 -11.34
N LYS A 80 -7.63 15.74 -10.08
CA LYS A 80 -8.40 14.61 -9.55
C LYS A 80 -9.71 14.50 -10.33
N LYS A 81 -9.90 13.43 -11.12
CA LYS A 81 -11.20 13.14 -11.73
C LYS A 81 -12.23 12.99 -10.60
N LYS A 82 -13.27 13.82 -10.60
CA LYS A 82 -14.42 13.63 -9.71
C LYS A 82 -14.94 12.22 -9.93
N ARG A 83 -14.98 11.39 -8.88
CA ARG A 83 -15.67 10.10 -8.96
C ARG A 83 -17.10 10.39 -9.39
N ALA A 84 -17.47 10.00 -10.61
CA ALA A 84 -18.85 10.00 -11.01
C ALA A 84 -19.57 9.01 -10.09
N THR A 85 -20.37 9.51 -9.16
CA THR A 85 -21.35 8.70 -8.45
C THR A 85 -22.29 8.14 -9.51
N ARG A 86 -22.06 6.91 -9.95
CA ARG A 86 -23.08 6.14 -10.67
C ARG A 86 -24.21 5.88 -9.68
N ARG A 87 -25.15 6.82 -9.55
CA ARG A 87 -26.49 6.52 -9.07
C ARG A 87 -27.11 5.64 -10.14
N TYR A 88 -27.08 4.33 -9.93
CA TYR A 88 -27.96 3.45 -10.68
C TYR A 88 -29.39 3.79 -10.21
N PRO A 89 -30.29 4.24 -11.10
CA PRO A 89 -31.69 4.36 -10.73
C PRO A 89 -32.19 2.98 -10.31
N LEU A 90 -32.91 2.90 -9.18
CA LEU A 90 -33.59 1.67 -8.75
C LEU A 90 -34.47 1.19 -9.91
N ASN A 91 -34.33 -0.07 -10.29
CA ASN A 91 -35.20 -0.64 -11.32
C ASN A 91 -36.63 -0.80 -10.76
N GLU A 92 -37.62 -0.99 -11.64
CA GLU A 92 -39.03 -1.08 -11.21
C GLU A 92 -39.28 -2.22 -10.21
N GLN A 93 -38.54 -3.32 -10.32
CA GLN A 93 -38.66 -4.43 -9.37
C GLN A 93 -38.22 -4.04 -7.96
N GLN A 94 -37.18 -3.22 -7.84
CA GLN A 94 -36.68 -2.73 -6.56
C GLN A 94 -37.60 -1.66 -5.95
N LYS A 95 -38.29 -0.86 -6.77
CA LYS A 95 -39.27 0.13 -6.29
C LYS A 95 -40.47 -0.55 -5.61
N ARG A 96 -40.99 -1.61 -6.23
CA ARG A 96 -42.15 -2.38 -5.73
C ARG A 96 -41.87 -3.21 -4.47
N MET A 97 -40.63 -3.26 -4.01
CA MET A 97 -40.23 -4.04 -2.83
C MET A 97 -40.30 -3.21 -1.53
N PHE A 98 -40.51 -1.89 -1.65
CA PHE A 98 -40.60 -0.94 -0.54
C PHE A 98 -41.96 -0.19 -0.49
N ASP A 99 -42.89 -0.56 -1.37
CA ASP A 99 -44.31 -0.17 -1.35
C ASP A 99 -45.13 -1.27 -0.67
#